data_AF-A0A9E0AJF7-F1
#
_entry.id   AF-A0A9E0AJF7-F1
#
_cell.length_a   1.000
_cell.length_b   1.000
_cell.length_c   1.000
_cell.angle_alpha   90.00
_cell.angle_beta   90.00
_cell.angle_gamma   90.00
#
_symmetry.space_group_name_H-M   'P 1'
#
loop_
_entity.id
_entity.type
_entity.pdbx_description
1 polymer ?
#
loop_
_entity_poly.entity_id
_entity_poly.type
_entity_poly.pdbx_seq_one_letter_code
_entity_poly.pdbx_strand_id
1 'polypeptide(L)'
;MRKVYLLTLVVLTVFTSNIQAQSSKCGTAVPNITFQQLLRNVQAQSQQMSRLAEAKRVVQNNCVSATQLKEMAALLENDYDRLDLCKTAYINTADKENFVEVYDAFAYFSTVFRLHDFVKEQKPVPAQQRPRPVPTPAPSNPWSNITYPDWRAYKGNTGCETPLADNDFDYYFKNIQAMSNDADKMGAAGTMSNTGCLTVAQLMRIGISLELESNRLALFKQTYARSYDQGNYLKMIQVFKHQPNQDNLIAFYNEQNKTNPSDNTPPPCTVSDADFNSIKTTLNKQTVESNRLNTAKQIMRSKKCFTVNQVKALVNTLRVESYKLELAKFAYDFTTNTGDYYQLSDVLGVESYKRELMEFLEKK
;
A
#
# COMPACT_ATOMS: atom_id res chain seq x y z
N MET A 1 -64.38 -39.35 -47.04
CA MET A 1 -63.93 -38.87 -45.72
C MET A 1 -62.51 -39.38 -45.45
N ARG A 2 -61.48 -38.54 -45.61
CA ARG A 2 -60.10 -38.86 -45.24
C ARG A 2 -59.55 -37.70 -44.41
N LYS A 3 -59.19 -37.99 -43.16
CA LYS A 3 -58.65 -37.04 -42.16
C LYS A 3 -57.19 -36.74 -42.51
N VAL A 4 -56.86 -35.46 -42.70
CA VAL A 4 -55.48 -34.98 -42.78
C VAL A 4 -55.10 -34.52 -41.37
N TYR A 5 -54.11 -35.18 -40.76
CA TYR A 5 -53.57 -34.80 -39.47
C TYR A 5 -52.53 -33.69 -39.67
N LEU A 6 -52.79 -32.49 -39.12
CA LEU A 6 -51.79 -31.45 -38.93
C LEU A 6 -50.86 -31.88 -37.79
N LEU A 7 -49.58 -32.12 -38.11
CA LEU A 7 -48.51 -32.26 -37.14
C LEU A 7 -47.78 -30.91 -37.04
N THR A 8 -48.07 -30.14 -36.00
CA THR A 8 -47.36 -28.91 -35.66
C THR A 8 -46.04 -29.25 -34.97
N LEU A 9 -44.93 -29.05 -35.68
CA LEU A 9 -43.57 -29.27 -35.17
C LEU A 9 -43.10 -27.99 -34.45
N VAL A 10 -43.22 -27.98 -33.13
CA VAL A 10 -42.68 -26.92 -32.26
C VAL A 10 -41.17 -27.14 -32.15
N VAL A 11 -40.39 -26.34 -32.87
CA VAL A 11 -38.92 -26.31 -32.74
C VAL A 11 -38.57 -25.38 -31.58
N LEU A 12 -38.37 -25.96 -30.39
CA LEU A 12 -37.75 -25.30 -29.24
C LEU A 12 -36.25 -25.14 -29.52
N THR A 13 -35.81 -23.94 -29.91
CA THR A 13 -34.39 -23.60 -30.00
C THR A 13 -33.86 -23.28 -28.60
N VAL A 14 -33.27 -24.30 -27.97
CA VAL A 14 -32.48 -24.12 -26.75
C VAL A 14 -31.19 -23.40 -27.13
N PHE A 15 -31.13 -22.10 -26.84
CA PHE A 15 -29.88 -21.35 -26.79
C PHE A 15 -29.05 -21.88 -25.62
N THR A 16 -28.18 -22.86 -25.87
CA THR A 16 -27.11 -23.19 -24.94
C THR A 16 -25.99 -22.18 -25.12
N SER A 17 -25.94 -21.21 -24.21
CA SER A 17 -24.78 -20.37 -23.96
C SER A 17 -23.61 -21.25 -23.51
N ASN A 18 -22.65 -21.48 -24.41
CA ASN A 18 -21.34 -21.99 -24.03
C ASN A 18 -20.59 -20.86 -23.32
N ILE A 19 -20.82 -20.70 -22.01
CA ILE A 19 -19.85 -20.06 -21.13
C ILE A 19 -18.76 -21.11 -20.89
N GLN A 20 -17.74 -21.14 -21.74
CA GLN A 20 -16.52 -21.84 -21.41
C GLN A 20 -15.74 -20.97 -20.42
N ALA A 21 -15.97 -21.22 -19.13
CA ALA A 21 -14.97 -20.96 -18.10
C ALA A 21 -13.79 -21.90 -18.35
N GLN A 22 -12.89 -21.53 -19.26
CA GLN A 22 -11.65 -22.27 -19.45
C GLN A 22 -10.71 -21.95 -18.28
N SER A 23 -10.73 -22.81 -17.25
CA SER A 23 -9.56 -22.98 -16.39
C SER A 23 -8.45 -23.58 -17.24
N SER A 24 -7.74 -22.73 -17.98
CA SER A 24 -6.57 -23.11 -18.75
C SER A 24 -5.51 -23.64 -17.78
N LYS A 25 -5.43 -24.97 -17.65
CA LYS A 25 -4.32 -25.64 -16.97
C LYS A 25 -3.11 -25.52 -17.88
N CYS A 26 -2.42 -24.40 -17.74
CA CYS A 26 -1.16 -24.17 -18.40
C CYS A 26 -0.15 -25.23 -17.95
N GLY A 27 0.20 -26.15 -18.85
CA GLY A 27 1.06 -27.31 -18.53
C GLY A 27 2.39 -27.33 -19.31
N THR A 28 2.55 -26.49 -20.33
CA THR A 28 3.80 -26.42 -21.10
C THR A 28 4.01 -24.98 -21.57
N ALA A 29 5.13 -24.39 -21.18
CA ALA A 29 5.52 -23.06 -21.62
C ALA A 29 5.80 -23.03 -23.13
N VAL A 30 5.59 -21.88 -23.77
CA VAL A 30 5.94 -21.68 -25.17
C VAL A 30 7.43 -21.99 -25.40
N PRO A 31 7.81 -22.64 -26.52
CA PRO A 31 9.21 -22.90 -26.83
C PRO A 31 10.02 -21.60 -26.91
N ASN A 32 11.30 -21.65 -26.55
CA ASN A 32 12.15 -20.45 -26.49
C ASN A 32 12.16 -19.64 -27.80
N ILE A 33 12.15 -20.29 -28.97
CA ILE A 33 12.11 -19.61 -30.27
C ILE A 33 10.83 -18.76 -30.41
N THR A 34 9.68 -19.33 -30.06
CA THR A 34 8.39 -18.63 -30.06
C THR A 34 8.36 -17.53 -29.01
N PHE A 35 8.88 -17.79 -27.81
CA PHE A 35 8.99 -16.78 -26.75
C PHE A 35 9.82 -15.57 -27.19
N GLN A 36 10.97 -15.79 -27.80
CA GLN A 36 11.84 -14.72 -28.28
C GLN A 36 11.19 -13.87 -29.39
N GLN A 37 10.31 -14.46 -30.21
CA GLN A 37 9.50 -13.69 -31.17
C GLN A 37 8.49 -12.78 -30.45
N LEU A 38 7.80 -13.32 -29.45
CA LEU A 38 6.84 -12.55 -28.63
C LEU A 38 7.54 -11.43 -27.85
N LEU A 39 8.70 -11.73 -27.27
CA LEU A 39 9.51 -10.77 -26.53
C LEU A 39 9.95 -9.58 -27.40
N ARG A 40 10.34 -9.84 -28.66
CA ARG A 40 10.66 -8.77 -29.62
C ARG A 40 9.47 -7.84 -29.90
N ASN A 41 8.25 -8.38 -29.95
CA ASN A 41 7.04 -7.54 -30.14
C ASN A 41 6.79 -6.62 -28.95
N VAL A 42 7.07 -7.09 -27.73
CA VAL A 42 7.02 -6.27 -26.50
C VAL A 42 8.12 -5.20 -26.55
N GLN A 43 9.35 -5.56 -26.91
CA GLN A 43 10.48 -4.63 -27.03
C GLN A 43 10.27 -3.54 -28.09
N ALA A 44 9.55 -3.84 -29.17
CA ALA A 44 9.26 -2.89 -30.23
C ALA A 44 8.33 -1.74 -29.78
N GLN A 45 7.68 -1.84 -28.61
CA GLN A 45 6.81 -0.79 -28.09
C GLN A 45 7.64 0.35 -27.49
N SER A 46 7.49 1.55 -28.07
CA SER A 46 8.23 2.75 -27.67
C SER A 46 7.73 3.37 -26.36
N GLN A 47 6.42 3.27 -26.08
CA GLN A 47 5.79 3.81 -24.88
C GLN A 47 5.62 2.74 -23.80
N GLN A 48 5.86 3.08 -22.52
CA GLN A 48 5.75 2.14 -21.40
C GLN A 48 4.35 1.53 -21.28
N MET A 49 3.31 2.35 -21.41
CA MET A 49 1.92 1.89 -21.37
C MET A 49 1.62 0.85 -22.48
N SER A 50 2.10 1.09 -23.70
CA SER A 50 1.96 0.15 -24.82
C SER A 50 2.78 -1.12 -24.60
N ARG A 51 3.97 -1.01 -24.01
CA ARG A 51 4.82 -2.16 -23.66
C ARG A 51 4.17 -3.07 -22.64
N LEU A 52 3.63 -2.50 -21.55
CA LEU A 52 2.88 -3.26 -20.55
C LEU A 52 1.64 -3.91 -21.16
N ALA A 53 0.86 -3.17 -21.96
CA ALA A 53 -0.33 -3.70 -22.62
C ALA A 53 -0.01 -4.91 -23.51
N GLU A 54 1.05 -4.84 -24.31
CA GLU A 54 1.49 -5.95 -25.15
C GLU A 54 2.03 -7.13 -24.33
N ALA A 55 2.81 -6.87 -23.27
CA ALA A 55 3.29 -7.92 -22.37
C ALA A 55 2.12 -8.67 -21.69
N LYS A 56 1.10 -7.93 -21.21
CA LYS A 56 -0.11 -8.52 -20.63
C LYS A 56 -0.87 -9.36 -21.66
N ARG A 57 -0.99 -8.87 -22.91
CA ARG A 57 -1.60 -9.63 -24.01
C ARG A 57 -0.85 -10.95 -24.26
N VAL A 58 0.48 -10.94 -24.22
CA VAL A 58 1.29 -12.16 -24.41
C VAL A 58 1.00 -13.20 -23.34
N VAL A 59 1.11 -12.84 -22.06
CA VAL A 59 0.94 -13.79 -20.92
C VAL A 59 -0.52 -14.23 -20.72
N GLN A 60 -1.50 -13.47 -21.21
CA GLN A 60 -2.92 -13.87 -21.20
C GLN A 60 -3.24 -14.94 -22.25
N ASN A 61 -2.56 -14.90 -23.39
CA ASN A 61 -2.84 -15.78 -24.54
C ASN A 61 -1.87 -16.95 -24.68
N ASN A 62 -0.81 -17.00 -23.86
CA ASN A 62 0.23 -18.02 -23.95
C ASN A 62 0.62 -18.53 -22.57
N CYS A 63 1.04 -19.79 -22.53
CA CYS A 63 1.74 -20.36 -21.40
C CYS A 63 3.19 -19.89 -21.37
N VAL A 64 3.63 -19.30 -20.27
CA VAL A 64 5.04 -18.89 -20.08
C VAL A 64 5.64 -19.63 -18.89
N SER A 65 6.96 -19.84 -18.89
CA SER A 65 7.66 -20.29 -17.68
C SER A 65 7.95 -19.12 -16.75
N ALA A 66 8.28 -19.40 -15.49
CA ALA A 66 8.72 -18.40 -14.52
C ALA A 66 9.95 -17.62 -15.03
N THR A 67 10.92 -18.32 -15.63
CA THR A 67 12.10 -17.69 -16.21
C THR A 67 11.76 -16.79 -17.42
N GLN A 68 10.85 -17.22 -18.30
CA GLN A 68 10.35 -16.41 -19.42
C GLN A 68 9.59 -15.17 -18.93
N LEU A 69 8.76 -15.32 -17.90
CA LEU A 69 8.05 -14.20 -17.29
C LEU A 69 9.01 -13.20 -16.66
N LYS A 70 10.08 -13.67 -15.98
CA LYS A 70 11.16 -12.83 -15.45
C LYS A 70 11.81 -12.00 -16.54
N GLU A 71 12.18 -12.62 -17.67
CA GLU A 71 12.79 -11.93 -18.82
C GLU A 71 11.86 -10.87 -19.41
N MET A 72 10.56 -11.16 -19.49
CA MET A 72 9.56 -10.21 -19.96
C MET A 72 9.33 -9.05 -18.98
N ALA A 73 9.26 -9.33 -17.68
CA ALA A 73 9.09 -8.32 -16.64
C ALA A 73 10.29 -7.35 -16.58
N ALA A 74 11.50 -7.84 -16.86
CA ALA A 74 12.70 -7.01 -16.93
C ALA A 74 12.66 -5.91 -18.02
N LEU A 75 11.76 -6.01 -19.01
CA LEU A 75 11.56 -4.97 -20.04
C LEU A 75 10.77 -3.74 -19.55
N LEU A 76 10.15 -3.83 -18.37
CA LEU A 76 9.34 -2.76 -17.78
C LEU A 76 10.20 -1.91 -16.84
N GLU A 77 10.01 -0.59 -16.88
CA GLU A 77 10.86 0.37 -16.16
C GLU A 77 10.66 0.35 -14.65
N ASN A 78 9.42 0.19 -14.19
CA ASN A 78 9.06 0.29 -12.79
C ASN A 78 8.40 -0.99 -12.26
N ASP A 79 8.53 -1.19 -10.96
CA ASP A 79 8.04 -2.39 -10.29
C ASP A 79 6.51 -2.49 -10.20
N TYR A 80 5.77 -1.40 -10.38
CA TYR A 80 4.30 -1.45 -10.39
C TYR A 80 3.80 -2.17 -11.65
N ASP A 81 4.38 -1.83 -12.80
CA ASP A 81 4.05 -2.47 -14.07
C ASP A 81 4.51 -3.94 -14.08
N ARG A 82 5.69 -4.22 -13.49
CA ARG A 82 6.17 -5.61 -13.28
C ARG A 82 5.20 -6.39 -12.41
N LEU A 83 4.74 -5.81 -11.30
CA LEU A 83 3.78 -6.42 -10.39
C LEU A 83 2.44 -6.73 -11.09
N ASP A 84 1.91 -5.78 -11.87
CA ASP A 84 0.67 -5.95 -12.63
C ASP A 84 0.81 -7.07 -13.68
N LEU A 85 1.90 -7.08 -14.44
CA LEU A 85 2.21 -8.14 -15.40
C LEU A 85 2.30 -9.52 -14.72
N CYS A 86 3.07 -9.63 -13.63
CA CYS A 86 3.32 -10.90 -12.96
C CYS A 86 2.05 -11.48 -12.31
N LYS A 87 1.20 -10.64 -11.71
CA LYS A 87 -0.12 -11.06 -11.21
C LYS A 87 -1.01 -11.57 -12.33
N THR A 88 -1.01 -10.88 -13.47
CA THR A 88 -1.76 -11.28 -14.67
C THR A 88 -1.28 -12.63 -15.22
N ALA A 89 0.04 -12.86 -15.20
CA ALA A 89 0.67 -14.05 -15.77
C ALA A 89 0.58 -15.31 -14.88
N TYR A 90 0.37 -15.17 -13.56
CA TYR A 90 0.50 -16.29 -12.61
C TYR A 90 -0.35 -17.52 -12.99
N ILE A 91 -1.62 -17.31 -13.35
CA ILE A 91 -2.52 -18.42 -13.73
C ILE A 91 -1.97 -19.18 -14.95
N ASN A 92 -1.41 -18.45 -15.92
CA ASN A 92 -0.82 -18.96 -17.16
C ASN A 92 0.69 -19.22 -17.06
N THR A 93 1.25 -19.30 -15.86
CA THR A 93 2.63 -19.76 -15.65
C THR A 93 2.65 -21.29 -15.57
N ALA A 94 3.48 -21.92 -16.40
CA ALA A 94 3.52 -23.37 -16.54
C ALA A 94 4.16 -24.07 -15.33
N ASP A 95 5.27 -23.53 -14.81
CA ASP A 95 6.08 -24.03 -13.69
C ASP A 95 5.93 -23.14 -12.45
N LYS A 96 4.72 -23.10 -11.88
CA LYS A 96 4.37 -22.25 -10.72
C LYS A 96 5.25 -22.50 -9.48
N GLU A 97 5.82 -23.69 -9.36
CA GLU A 97 6.80 -24.07 -8.34
C GLU A 97 8.07 -23.20 -8.38
N ASN A 98 8.46 -22.73 -9.58
CA ASN A 98 9.63 -21.88 -9.79
C ASN A 98 9.27 -20.39 -9.84
N PHE A 99 8.02 -20.00 -9.55
CA PHE A 99 7.54 -18.63 -9.69
C PHE A 99 8.33 -17.60 -8.83
N VAL A 100 9.04 -18.08 -7.80
CA VAL A 100 9.98 -17.26 -7.00
C VAL A 100 11.08 -16.62 -7.85
N GLU A 101 11.48 -17.22 -8.97
CA GLU A 101 12.49 -16.66 -9.87
C GLU A 101 12.08 -15.29 -10.43
N VAL A 102 10.78 -15.06 -10.60
CA VAL A 102 10.24 -13.79 -11.13
C VAL A 102 10.57 -12.62 -10.20
N TYR A 103 10.86 -12.88 -8.92
CA TYR A 103 11.17 -11.85 -7.93
C TYR A 103 12.48 -11.11 -8.28
N ASP A 104 13.43 -11.77 -8.94
CA ASP A 104 14.69 -11.17 -9.37
C ASP A 104 14.50 -10.08 -10.44
N ALA A 105 13.33 -10.01 -11.08
CA ALA A 105 13.01 -8.92 -12.02
C ALA A 105 12.66 -7.61 -11.32
N PHE A 106 12.43 -7.61 -10.00
CA PHE A 106 11.99 -6.44 -9.24
C PHE A 106 13.17 -5.67 -8.65
N ALA A 107 13.05 -4.34 -8.61
CA ALA A 107 14.02 -3.45 -7.99
C ALA A 107 13.79 -3.27 -6.47
N TYR A 108 12.55 -3.49 -5.99
CA TYR A 108 12.13 -3.24 -4.62
C TYR A 108 11.49 -4.48 -3.99
N PHE A 109 11.87 -4.81 -2.76
CA PHE A 109 11.24 -5.92 -2.04
C PHE A 109 9.75 -5.67 -1.70
N SER A 110 9.31 -4.42 -1.60
CA SER A 110 7.91 -4.09 -1.28
C SER A 110 6.92 -4.63 -2.32
N THR A 111 7.29 -4.61 -3.59
CA THR A 111 6.52 -5.16 -4.72
C THR A 111 6.70 -6.66 -4.84
N VAL A 112 7.88 -7.21 -4.51
CA VAL A 112 8.10 -8.66 -4.33
C VAL A 112 7.18 -9.24 -3.27
N PHE A 113 7.05 -8.61 -2.10
CA PHE A 113 6.14 -9.07 -1.03
C PHE A 113 4.68 -9.04 -1.49
N ARG A 114 4.25 -7.98 -2.17
CA ARG A 114 2.89 -7.90 -2.74
C ARG A 114 2.61 -8.99 -3.78
N LEU A 115 3.63 -9.40 -4.55
CA LEU A 115 3.51 -10.52 -5.48
C LEU A 115 3.46 -11.85 -4.73
N HIS A 116 4.32 -12.02 -3.72
CA HIS A 116 4.39 -13.21 -2.89
C HIS A 116 3.10 -13.46 -2.09
N ASP A 117 2.49 -12.42 -1.51
CA ASP A 117 1.21 -12.53 -0.80
C ASP A 117 0.10 -12.95 -1.76
N PHE A 118 0.05 -12.35 -2.94
CA PHE A 118 -0.86 -12.79 -4.00
C PHE A 118 -0.66 -14.28 -4.36
N VAL A 119 0.58 -14.73 -4.55
CA VAL A 119 0.89 -16.14 -4.88
C VAL A 119 0.43 -17.10 -3.77
N LYS A 120 0.61 -16.71 -2.49
CA LYS A 120 0.14 -17.49 -1.34
C LYS A 120 -1.38 -17.67 -1.34
N GLU A 121 -2.12 -16.61 -1.65
CA GLU A 121 -3.59 -16.64 -1.73
C GLU A 121 -4.11 -17.59 -2.83
N GLN A 122 -3.31 -17.84 -3.88
CA GLN A 122 -3.69 -18.73 -4.98
C GLN A 122 -3.38 -20.21 -4.75
N LYS A 123 -2.60 -20.58 -3.72
CA LYS A 123 -2.29 -21.99 -3.42
C LYS A 123 -3.45 -22.64 -2.65
N PRO A 124 -4.00 -23.78 -3.11
CA PRO A 124 -5.06 -24.48 -2.36
C PRO A 124 -4.55 -24.92 -0.98
N VAL A 125 -5.29 -24.58 0.07
CA VAL A 125 -5.01 -25.04 1.43
C VAL A 125 -5.18 -26.58 1.50
N PRO A 126 -4.23 -27.33 2.07
CA PRO A 126 -4.33 -28.79 2.22
C PRO A 126 -5.57 -29.22 3.01
N ALA A 127 -6.27 -30.25 2.53
CA ALA A 127 -7.61 -30.65 2.93
C ALA A 127 -7.80 -31.21 4.37
N GLN A 128 -6.75 -31.25 5.21
CA GLN A 128 -6.79 -31.91 6.53
C GLN A 128 -7.04 -30.98 7.73
N GLN A 129 -7.17 -29.67 7.51
CA GLN A 129 -7.72 -28.74 8.49
C GLN A 129 -8.86 -27.97 7.84
N ARG A 130 -9.97 -28.66 7.55
CA ARG A 130 -11.23 -27.98 7.27
C ARG A 130 -12.00 -27.85 8.59
N PRO A 131 -12.02 -26.67 9.24
CA PRO A 131 -13.14 -26.34 10.09
C PRO A 131 -14.43 -26.47 9.26
N ARG A 132 -15.55 -26.80 9.92
CA ARG A 132 -16.91 -26.76 9.33
C ARG A 132 -17.04 -25.55 8.41
N PRO A 133 -17.87 -25.61 7.33
CA PRO A 133 -18.05 -24.49 6.42
C PRO A 133 -18.34 -23.22 7.23
N VAL A 134 -17.30 -22.41 7.41
CA VAL A 134 -17.43 -21.09 7.96
C VAL A 134 -18.18 -20.34 6.86
N PRO A 135 -19.32 -19.70 7.18
CA PRO A 135 -19.95 -18.80 6.22
C PRO A 135 -18.85 -17.93 5.64
N THR A 136 -18.78 -17.81 4.30
CA THR A 136 -17.81 -16.95 3.59
C THR A 136 -17.36 -15.81 4.49
N PRO A 137 -16.08 -15.74 4.92
CA PRO A 137 -15.67 -14.64 5.78
C PRO A 137 -16.10 -13.38 5.04
N ALA A 138 -16.96 -12.60 5.71
CA ALA A 138 -17.41 -11.33 5.19
C ALA A 138 -16.17 -10.59 4.69
N PRO A 139 -16.24 -9.90 3.53
CA PRO A 139 -15.09 -9.20 2.97
C PRO A 139 -14.36 -8.50 4.12
N SER A 140 -13.10 -8.87 4.34
CA SER A 140 -12.34 -8.37 5.50
C SER A 140 -12.44 -6.85 5.44
N ASN A 141 -13.14 -6.28 6.42
CA ASN A 141 -13.42 -4.85 6.42
C ASN A 141 -12.07 -4.13 6.28
N PRO A 142 -11.83 -3.36 5.20
CA PRO A 142 -10.55 -2.66 4.99
C PRO A 142 -10.20 -1.73 6.15
N TRP A 143 -11.19 -1.42 6.98
CA TRP A 143 -11.14 -0.52 8.12
C TRP A 143 -10.90 -1.22 9.46
N SER A 144 -10.67 -2.54 9.48
CA SER A 144 -10.45 -3.32 10.71
C SER A 144 -9.15 -2.96 11.44
N ASN A 145 -8.19 -2.32 10.76
CA ASN A 145 -6.89 -1.92 11.32
C ASN A 145 -6.69 -0.39 11.35
N ILE A 146 -7.76 0.40 11.37
CA ILE A 146 -7.67 1.85 11.49
C ILE A 146 -7.50 2.26 12.95
N THR A 147 -6.47 3.07 13.21
CA THR A 147 -6.29 3.73 14.50
C THR A 147 -6.81 5.17 14.44
N TYR A 148 -7.72 5.52 15.35
CA TYR A 148 -8.29 6.85 15.46
C TYR A 148 -7.53 7.68 16.51
N PRO A 149 -7.25 8.97 16.25
CA PRO A 149 -6.64 9.85 17.24
C PRO A 149 -7.60 10.12 18.40
N ASP A 150 -7.06 10.23 19.62
CA ASP A 150 -7.82 10.68 20.79
C ASP A 150 -7.65 12.19 20.99
N TRP A 151 -8.73 12.92 20.73
CA TRP A 151 -8.75 14.37 20.88
C TRP A 151 -8.67 14.83 22.34
N ARG A 152 -9.07 14.00 23.31
CA ARG A 152 -9.06 14.37 24.74
C ARG A 152 -7.62 14.57 25.24
N ALA A 153 -6.71 13.77 24.71
CA ALA A 153 -5.27 13.87 24.95
C ALA A 153 -4.60 14.93 24.07
N TYR A 154 -5.27 15.47 23.06
CA TYR A 154 -4.70 16.47 22.15
C TYR A 154 -4.50 17.81 22.87
N LYS A 155 -3.35 18.43 22.59
CA LYS A 155 -2.92 19.71 23.18
C LYS A 155 -2.32 20.65 22.14
N GLY A 156 -2.53 20.33 20.85
CA GLY A 156 -1.99 21.13 19.76
C GLY A 156 -2.96 22.16 19.22
N ASN A 157 -2.58 22.79 18.11
CA ASN A 157 -3.41 23.80 17.45
C ASN A 157 -4.78 23.25 17.07
N THR A 158 -5.80 24.03 17.40
CA THR A 158 -7.17 23.69 17.07
C THR A 158 -7.75 24.63 16.03
N GLY A 159 -8.52 24.08 15.08
CA GLY A 159 -9.26 24.88 14.10
C GLY A 159 -10.55 25.49 14.65
N CYS A 160 -10.93 25.09 15.87
CA CYS A 160 -12.14 25.53 16.57
C CYS A 160 -12.04 25.23 18.08
N GLU A 161 -12.91 25.85 18.88
CA GLU A 161 -12.77 25.86 20.34
C GLU A 161 -13.16 24.56 21.04
N THR A 162 -14.31 23.98 20.69
CA THR A 162 -14.87 22.82 21.40
C THR A 162 -15.37 21.78 20.40
N PRO A 163 -14.87 20.53 20.43
CA PRO A 163 -15.29 19.51 19.48
C PRO A 163 -16.73 19.08 19.73
N LEU A 164 -17.40 18.66 18.66
CA LEU A 164 -18.73 18.07 18.74
C LEU A 164 -18.69 16.84 19.64
N ALA A 165 -19.59 16.79 20.63
CA ALA A 165 -19.64 15.69 21.58
C ALA A 165 -19.97 14.37 20.87
N ASP A 166 -19.42 13.26 21.39
CA ASP A 166 -19.51 11.96 20.71
C ASP A 166 -20.96 11.48 20.53
N ASN A 167 -21.84 11.77 21.49
CA ASN A 167 -23.27 11.45 21.42
C ASN A 167 -24.00 12.23 20.31
N ASP A 168 -23.70 13.53 20.16
CA ASP A 168 -24.29 14.38 19.14
C ASP A 168 -23.75 14.00 17.76
N PHE A 169 -22.44 13.75 17.67
CA PHE A 169 -21.82 13.20 16.47
C PHE A 169 -22.48 11.88 16.05
N ASP A 170 -22.63 10.92 16.98
CA ASP A 170 -23.23 9.62 16.68
C ASP A 170 -24.68 9.73 16.21
N TYR A 171 -25.44 10.70 16.75
CA TYR A 171 -26.79 10.99 16.29
C TYR A 171 -26.82 11.44 14.82
N TYR A 172 -26.01 12.44 14.47
CA TYR A 172 -26.00 12.93 13.09
C TYR A 172 -25.33 11.95 12.11
N PHE A 173 -24.29 11.25 12.56
CA PHE A 173 -23.55 10.28 11.75
C PHE A 173 -24.44 9.12 11.31
N LYS A 174 -25.36 8.64 12.16
CA LYS A 174 -26.36 7.63 11.78
C LYS A 174 -27.20 8.07 10.58
N ASN A 175 -27.59 9.34 10.52
CA ASN A 175 -28.36 9.87 9.38
C ASN A 175 -27.50 9.89 8.10
N ILE A 176 -26.22 10.27 8.20
CA ILE A 176 -25.29 10.20 7.06
C ILE A 176 -25.12 8.75 6.57
N GLN A 177 -24.97 7.79 7.47
CA GLN A 177 -24.81 6.38 7.10
C GLN A 177 -26.04 5.80 6.40
N ALA A 178 -27.24 6.28 6.72
CA ALA A 178 -28.48 5.83 6.11
C ALA A 178 -28.72 6.38 4.68
N MET A 179 -27.94 7.38 4.25
CA MET A 179 -28.07 7.96 2.91
C MET A 179 -27.54 7.00 1.84
N SER A 180 -28.21 6.98 0.68
CA SER A 180 -27.97 5.99 -0.37
C SER A 180 -26.79 6.32 -1.27
N ASN A 181 -26.38 7.58 -1.36
CA ASN A 181 -25.35 8.03 -2.30
C ASN A 181 -24.39 9.02 -1.65
N ASP A 182 -23.20 9.14 -2.22
CA ASP A 182 -22.16 10.03 -1.71
C ASP A 182 -22.52 11.51 -1.79
N ALA A 183 -23.34 11.95 -2.75
CA ALA A 183 -23.67 13.37 -2.90
C ALA A 183 -24.48 13.88 -1.70
N ASP A 184 -25.48 13.11 -1.27
CA ASP A 184 -26.28 13.43 -0.08
C ASP A 184 -25.44 13.35 1.19
N LYS A 185 -24.60 12.31 1.30
CA LYS A 185 -23.65 12.16 2.41
C LYS A 185 -22.69 13.34 2.51
N MET A 186 -22.16 13.79 1.38
CA MET A 186 -21.26 14.95 1.28
C MET A 186 -21.98 16.24 1.68
N GLY A 187 -23.22 16.44 1.25
CA GLY A 187 -24.03 17.60 1.63
C GLY A 187 -24.29 17.65 3.15
N ALA A 188 -24.67 16.51 3.74
CA ALA A 188 -24.90 16.39 5.18
C ALA A 188 -23.61 16.51 6.00
N ALA A 189 -22.53 15.87 5.55
CA ALA A 189 -21.19 15.98 6.15
C ALA A 189 -20.66 17.41 6.10
N GLY A 190 -20.81 18.09 4.97
CA GLY A 190 -20.44 19.49 4.81
C GLY A 190 -21.23 20.40 5.74
N THR A 191 -22.54 20.21 5.84
CA THR A 191 -23.40 20.98 6.77
C THR A 191 -22.97 20.78 8.22
N MET A 192 -22.78 19.53 8.66
CA MET A 192 -22.28 19.21 9.99
C MET A 192 -20.91 19.84 10.25
N SER A 193 -20.02 19.78 9.28
CA SER A 193 -18.67 20.34 9.39
C SER A 193 -18.64 21.86 9.35
N ASN A 194 -19.70 22.51 8.85
CA ASN A 194 -19.90 23.95 8.81
C ASN A 194 -20.61 24.51 10.05
N THR A 195 -21.35 23.67 10.79
CA THR A 195 -22.01 24.07 12.04
C THR A 195 -21.28 23.58 13.29
N GLY A 196 -20.62 22.43 13.22
CA GLY A 196 -19.90 21.80 14.34
C GLY A 196 -18.38 21.74 14.14
N CYS A 197 -17.67 21.58 15.25
CA CYS A 197 -16.21 21.43 15.31
C CYS A 197 -15.86 19.95 15.32
N LEU A 198 -15.46 19.38 14.18
CA LEU A 198 -15.25 17.93 14.08
C LEU A 198 -13.81 17.54 14.38
N THR A 199 -13.65 16.45 15.13
CA THR A 199 -12.33 15.85 15.35
C THR A 199 -11.89 15.07 14.11
N VAL A 200 -10.58 14.85 13.97
CA VAL A 200 -10.01 14.02 12.91
C VAL A 200 -10.60 12.61 12.97
N ALA A 201 -10.81 12.05 14.17
CA ALA A 201 -11.45 10.75 14.32
C ALA A 201 -12.88 10.73 13.77
N GLN A 202 -13.67 11.77 14.05
CA GLN A 202 -15.03 11.94 13.53
C GLN A 202 -15.04 12.10 12.00
N LEU A 203 -14.13 12.91 11.44
CA LEU A 203 -13.97 13.06 10.00
C LEU A 203 -13.56 11.75 9.32
N MET A 204 -12.68 10.94 9.94
CA MET A 204 -12.33 9.61 9.45
C MET A 204 -13.56 8.70 9.36
N ARG A 205 -14.45 8.71 10.38
CA ARG A 205 -15.70 7.94 10.38
C ARG A 205 -16.65 8.37 9.25
N ILE A 206 -16.77 9.68 9.01
CA ILE A 206 -17.55 10.21 7.88
C ILE A 206 -16.93 9.78 6.55
N GLY A 207 -15.61 9.95 6.37
CA GLY A 207 -14.91 9.59 5.15
C GLY A 207 -15.06 8.11 4.79
N ILE A 208 -14.97 7.22 5.78
CA ILE A 208 -15.19 5.77 5.58
C ILE A 208 -16.59 5.45 5.04
N SER A 209 -17.59 6.27 5.37
CA SER A 209 -18.97 6.10 4.89
C SER A 209 -19.18 6.53 3.44
N LEU A 210 -18.21 7.21 2.83
CA LEU A 210 -18.22 7.61 1.42
C LEU A 210 -17.60 6.51 0.57
N GLU A 211 -18.20 6.21 -0.57
CA GLU A 211 -17.75 5.18 -1.50
C GLU A 211 -16.53 5.65 -2.32
N LEU A 212 -16.57 6.89 -2.83
CA LEU A 212 -15.54 7.44 -3.70
C LEU A 212 -14.44 8.15 -2.90
N GLU A 213 -13.18 7.78 -3.16
CA GLU A 213 -12.03 8.41 -2.49
C GLU A 213 -11.83 9.88 -2.87
N SER A 214 -12.25 10.27 -4.07
CA SER A 214 -12.28 11.67 -4.47
C SER A 214 -13.18 12.51 -3.56
N ASN A 215 -14.31 11.95 -3.13
CA ASN A 215 -15.24 12.62 -2.22
C ASN A 215 -14.67 12.69 -0.80
N ARG A 216 -14.01 11.62 -0.33
CA ARG A 216 -13.28 11.64 0.94
C ARG A 216 -12.22 12.73 0.97
N LEU A 217 -11.41 12.81 -0.09
CA LEU A 217 -10.38 13.83 -0.24
C LEU A 217 -10.98 15.24 -0.26
N ALA A 218 -12.07 15.44 -1.01
CA ALA A 218 -12.78 16.71 -1.07
C ALA A 218 -13.32 17.13 0.31
N LEU A 219 -13.97 16.21 1.03
CA LEU A 219 -14.47 16.45 2.38
C LEU A 219 -13.33 16.86 3.31
N PHE A 220 -12.21 16.14 3.33
CA PHE A 220 -11.10 16.50 4.21
C PHE A 220 -10.54 17.88 3.84
N LYS A 221 -10.21 18.15 2.58
CA LYS A 221 -9.75 19.48 2.17
C LYS A 221 -10.72 20.61 2.59
N GLN A 222 -12.03 20.39 2.44
CA GLN A 222 -13.05 21.36 2.83
C GLN A 222 -13.11 21.61 4.34
N THR A 223 -12.83 20.60 5.17
CA THR A 223 -13.09 20.63 6.62
C THR A 223 -11.86 20.93 7.45
N TYR A 224 -10.67 21.00 6.85
CA TYR A 224 -9.40 21.25 7.53
C TYR A 224 -9.43 22.45 8.47
N ALA A 225 -9.86 23.60 7.97
CA ALA A 225 -9.84 24.85 8.71
C ALA A 225 -10.68 24.80 10.00
N ARG A 226 -11.68 23.91 10.06
CA ARG A 226 -12.60 23.77 11.20
C ARG A 226 -12.48 22.41 11.90
N SER A 227 -11.41 21.68 11.65
CA SER A 227 -11.13 20.46 12.40
C SER A 227 -10.55 20.81 13.77
N TYR A 228 -11.02 20.13 14.81
CA TYR A 228 -10.57 20.40 16.17
C TYR A 228 -9.09 20.08 16.35
N ASP A 229 -8.64 18.87 16.04
CA ASP A 229 -7.28 18.41 16.30
C ASP A 229 -6.42 18.40 15.03
N GLN A 230 -6.18 19.59 14.46
CA GLN A 230 -5.48 19.77 13.18
C GLN A 230 -4.07 19.15 13.14
N GLY A 231 -3.39 18.99 14.28
CA GLY A 231 -2.10 18.30 14.36
C GLY A 231 -2.19 16.79 14.06
N ASN A 232 -3.38 16.21 14.19
CA ASN A 232 -3.63 14.81 13.84
C ASN A 232 -4.09 14.61 12.39
N TYR A 233 -4.17 15.66 11.56
CA TYR A 233 -4.86 15.62 10.27
C TYR A 233 -4.37 14.50 9.33
N LEU A 234 -3.06 14.23 9.32
CA LEU A 234 -2.48 13.19 8.48
C LEU A 234 -2.84 11.76 8.92
N LYS A 235 -3.50 11.55 10.07
CA LYS A 235 -4.07 10.24 10.44
C LYS A 235 -5.15 9.78 9.46
N MET A 236 -5.79 10.70 8.74
CA MET A 236 -6.79 10.39 7.71
C MET A 236 -6.22 9.69 6.47
N ILE A 237 -4.89 9.65 6.25
CA ILE A 237 -4.34 8.89 5.11
C ILE A 237 -4.73 7.41 5.15
N GLN A 238 -4.97 6.87 6.35
CA GLN A 238 -5.43 5.49 6.59
C GLN A 238 -6.78 5.19 5.91
N VAL A 239 -7.60 6.20 5.61
CA VAL A 239 -8.92 6.02 4.99
C VAL A 239 -8.88 6.05 3.45
N PHE A 240 -7.68 6.04 2.86
CA PHE A 240 -7.46 5.90 1.43
C PHE A 240 -6.73 4.60 1.11
N LYS A 241 -7.24 3.89 0.11
CA LYS A 241 -6.65 2.72 -0.53
C LYS A 241 -5.62 3.14 -1.58
N HIS A 242 -5.84 4.24 -2.31
CA HIS A 242 -4.95 4.66 -3.40
C HIS A 242 -4.01 5.79 -2.99
N GLN A 243 -2.71 5.59 -3.30
CA GLN A 243 -1.62 6.52 -2.99
C GLN A 243 -1.85 7.96 -3.48
N PRO A 244 -2.38 8.23 -4.69
CA PRO A 244 -2.58 9.61 -5.15
C PRO A 244 -3.45 10.44 -4.21
N ASN A 245 -4.46 9.83 -3.56
CA ASN A 245 -5.31 10.55 -2.61
C ASN A 245 -4.60 10.81 -1.28
N GLN A 246 -3.71 9.91 -0.86
CA GLN A 246 -2.85 10.10 0.31
C GLN A 246 -1.87 11.26 0.06
N ASP A 247 -1.18 11.25 -1.09
CA ASP A 247 -0.21 12.29 -1.49
C ASP A 247 -0.90 13.66 -1.62
N ASN A 248 -2.09 13.70 -2.21
CA ASN A 248 -2.87 14.92 -2.36
C ASN A 248 -3.33 15.51 -1.02
N LEU A 249 -3.60 14.68 -0.01
CA LEU A 249 -3.95 15.14 1.33
C LEU A 249 -2.70 15.66 2.06
N ILE A 250 -1.58 14.96 1.94
CA ILE A 250 -0.28 15.37 2.52
C ILE A 250 0.16 16.72 1.94
N ALA A 251 0.11 16.88 0.62
CA ALA A 251 0.47 18.11 -0.07
C ALA A 251 -0.39 19.29 0.41
N PHE A 252 -1.71 19.10 0.48
CA PHE A 252 -2.65 20.11 0.98
C PHE A 252 -2.34 20.50 2.43
N TYR A 253 -2.16 19.54 3.34
CA TYR A 253 -1.84 19.81 4.75
C TYR A 253 -0.56 20.64 4.90
N ASN A 254 0.49 20.27 4.15
CA ASN A 254 1.76 20.97 4.16
C ASN A 254 1.65 22.41 3.61
N GLU A 255 0.74 22.66 2.68
CA GLU A 255 0.44 24.00 2.17
C GLU A 255 -0.26 24.86 3.25
N GLN A 256 -1.24 24.30 3.96
CA GLN A 256 -1.97 25.01 5.01
C GLN A 256 -1.09 25.37 6.22
N ASN A 257 -0.10 24.54 6.55
CA ASN A 257 0.83 24.82 7.65
C ASN A 257 1.84 25.92 7.34
N LYS A 258 2.04 26.28 6.06
CA LYS A 258 2.91 27.42 5.69
C LYS A 258 2.25 28.77 5.95
N THR A 259 0.93 28.83 6.05
CA THR A 259 0.17 30.09 6.15
C THR A 259 -0.24 30.49 7.56
N ASN A 260 0.02 29.67 8.59
CA ASN A 260 -0.30 29.96 10.00
C ASN A 260 0.95 29.85 10.90
N PRO A 261 1.74 30.94 11.06
CA PRO A 261 2.92 30.95 11.92
C PRO A 261 2.54 31.36 13.35
N SER A 262 2.05 30.43 14.15
CA SER A 262 2.04 30.59 15.62
C SER A 262 2.14 29.20 16.24
N ASP A 263 3.36 28.82 16.57
CA ASP A 263 3.71 27.49 17.06
C ASP A 263 4.29 27.62 18.47
N ASN A 264 3.54 27.10 19.43
CA ASN A 264 4.05 26.66 20.73
C ASN A 264 3.50 25.25 21.03
N THR A 265 3.54 24.39 20.01
CA THR A 265 3.33 22.95 20.17
C THR A 265 4.66 22.23 20.25
N PRO A 266 4.82 21.20 21.12
CA PRO A 266 5.94 20.29 21.03
C PRO A 266 6.01 19.73 19.61
N PRO A 267 7.19 19.76 18.95
CA PRO A 267 7.31 19.45 17.55
C PRO A 267 6.69 18.07 17.22
N PRO A 268 6.08 17.90 16.03
CA PRO A 268 5.71 16.58 15.57
C PRO A 268 6.91 15.65 15.71
N CYS A 269 6.70 14.47 16.33
CA CYS A 269 7.69 13.41 16.52
C CYS A 269 8.20 12.98 15.15
N THR A 270 9.17 13.73 14.65
CA THR A 270 9.76 13.68 13.32
C THR A 270 11.13 14.32 13.42
N VAL A 271 12.08 13.80 12.65
CA VAL A 271 13.34 14.49 12.42
C VAL A 271 13.19 15.29 11.14
N SER A 272 13.19 16.62 11.23
CA SER A 272 13.11 17.48 10.05
C SER A 272 14.33 17.29 9.15
N ASP A 273 14.22 17.64 7.86
CA ASP A 273 15.35 17.53 6.94
C ASP A 273 16.54 18.41 7.35
N ALA A 274 16.27 19.58 7.93
CA ALA A 274 17.30 20.48 8.47
C ALA A 274 18.04 19.85 9.66
N ASP A 275 17.31 19.26 10.60
CA ASP A 275 17.88 18.52 11.71
C ASP A 275 18.67 17.31 11.21
N PHE A 276 18.11 16.56 10.25
CA PHE A 276 18.74 15.38 9.69
C PHE A 276 20.05 15.68 8.96
N ASN A 277 20.09 16.77 8.20
CA ASN A 277 21.31 17.25 7.54
C ASN A 277 22.39 17.66 8.55
N SER A 278 21.98 18.28 9.67
CA SER A 278 22.87 18.64 10.78
C SER A 278 23.42 17.38 11.48
N ILE A 279 22.58 16.37 11.67
CA ILE A 279 22.98 15.06 12.20
C ILE A 279 24.01 14.39 11.29
N LYS A 280 23.74 14.31 9.97
CA LYS A 280 24.70 13.76 8.99
C LYS A 280 26.05 14.49 9.02
N THR A 281 26.03 15.82 9.06
CA THR A 281 27.25 16.63 9.18
C THR A 281 28.03 16.30 10.44
N THR A 282 27.33 16.10 11.57
CA THR A 282 27.94 15.73 12.86
C THR A 282 28.59 14.35 12.81
N LEU A 283 27.92 13.37 12.19
CA LEU A 283 28.46 12.02 12.02
C LEU A 283 29.66 11.99 11.06
N ASN A 284 29.62 12.73 9.97
CA ASN A 284 30.71 12.81 8.99
C ASN A 284 31.98 13.46 9.56
N LYS A 285 31.88 14.31 10.59
CA LYS A 285 33.03 14.88 11.31
C LYS A 285 33.75 13.88 12.21
N GLN A 286 33.09 12.78 12.60
CA GLN A 286 33.72 11.76 13.43
C GLN A 286 34.72 10.98 12.58
N THR A 287 36.01 11.02 12.91
CA THR A 287 37.06 10.31 12.15
C THR A 287 37.18 8.84 12.56
N VAL A 288 36.79 8.50 13.78
CA VAL A 288 36.80 7.14 14.34
C VAL A 288 35.41 6.50 14.21
N GLU A 289 35.34 5.30 13.63
CA GLU A 289 34.08 4.59 13.36
C GLU A 289 33.26 4.28 14.62
N SER A 290 33.90 3.83 15.70
CA SER A 290 33.21 3.55 16.97
C SER A 290 32.60 4.82 17.59
N ASN A 291 33.30 5.97 17.48
CA ASN A 291 32.75 7.26 17.90
C ASN A 291 31.56 7.68 17.02
N ARG A 292 31.61 7.43 15.71
CA ARG A 292 30.48 7.69 14.81
C ARG A 292 29.25 6.84 15.19
N LEU A 293 29.43 5.54 15.43
CA LEU A 293 28.37 4.63 15.88
C LEU A 293 27.75 5.11 17.21
N ASN A 294 28.57 5.40 18.22
CA ASN A 294 28.11 5.84 19.53
C ASN A 294 27.37 7.18 19.45
N THR A 295 27.88 8.11 18.64
CA THR A 295 27.24 9.41 18.39
C THR A 295 25.89 9.22 17.70
N ALA A 296 25.79 8.35 16.70
CA ALA A 296 24.53 8.03 16.03
C ALA A 296 23.50 7.47 17.03
N LYS A 297 23.88 6.49 17.86
CA LYS A 297 22.99 5.94 18.89
C LYS A 297 22.52 6.98 19.90
N GLN A 298 23.42 7.87 20.34
CA GLN A 298 23.08 8.96 21.27
C GLN A 298 22.07 9.94 20.64
N ILE A 299 22.29 10.33 19.39
CA ILE A 299 21.37 11.20 18.65
C ILE A 299 20.01 10.51 18.48
N MET A 300 19.98 9.23 18.14
CA MET A 300 18.72 8.49 17.95
C MET A 300 17.88 8.40 19.22
N ARG A 301 18.51 8.20 20.39
CA ARG A 301 17.82 8.26 21.69
C ARG A 301 17.24 9.64 22.00
N SER A 302 17.96 10.70 21.62
CA SER A 302 17.59 12.08 21.92
C SER A 302 16.48 12.61 21.00
N LYS A 303 16.64 12.43 19.68
CA LYS A 303 15.71 12.95 18.68
C LYS A 303 14.49 12.04 18.49
N LYS A 304 14.68 10.72 18.60
CA LYS A 304 13.68 9.69 18.29
C LYS A 304 13.08 9.90 16.88
N CYS A 305 12.04 9.15 16.56
CA CYS A 305 11.13 9.47 15.46
C CYS A 305 11.77 9.57 14.05
N PHE A 306 12.77 8.73 13.77
CA PHE A 306 13.40 8.66 12.46
C PHE A 306 12.49 7.93 11.48
N THR A 307 12.56 8.26 10.20
CA THR A 307 12.01 7.40 9.14
C THR A 307 13.01 6.32 8.76
N VAL A 308 12.54 5.21 8.22
CA VAL A 308 13.38 4.14 7.65
C VAL A 308 14.41 4.70 6.66
N ASN A 309 14.04 5.66 5.81
CA ASN A 309 14.96 6.31 4.88
C ASN A 309 16.06 7.10 5.59
N GLN A 310 15.71 7.81 6.67
CA GLN A 310 16.69 8.49 7.50
C GLN A 310 17.61 7.48 8.18
N VAL A 311 17.08 6.38 8.73
CA VAL A 311 17.91 5.31 9.31
C VAL A 311 18.84 4.69 8.28
N LYS A 312 18.37 4.37 7.06
CA LYS A 312 19.23 3.89 5.95
C LYS A 312 20.39 4.85 5.70
N ALA A 313 20.11 6.14 5.66
CA ALA A 313 21.14 7.14 5.43
C ALA A 313 22.12 7.28 6.62
N LEU A 314 21.68 7.07 7.86
CA LEU A 314 22.57 7.02 9.04
C LEU A 314 23.44 5.76 9.02
N VAL A 315 22.87 4.59 8.72
CA VAL A 315 23.60 3.32 8.57
C VAL A 315 24.69 3.45 7.50
N ASN A 316 24.38 4.07 6.37
CA ASN A 316 25.35 4.34 5.30
C ASN A 316 26.47 5.32 5.66
N THR A 317 26.38 6.03 6.80
CA THR A 317 27.51 6.85 7.27
C THR A 317 28.61 6.00 7.91
N LEU A 318 28.33 4.74 8.27
CA LEU A 318 29.30 3.80 8.81
C LEU A 318 29.97 3.02 7.68
N ARG A 319 31.26 2.73 7.85
CA ARG A 319 32.07 1.97 6.89
C ARG A 319 32.23 0.52 7.30
N VAL A 320 32.15 0.23 8.59
CA VAL A 320 32.29 -1.12 9.14
C VAL A 320 30.94 -1.85 9.10
N GLU A 321 30.87 -2.96 8.37
CA GLU A 321 29.62 -3.71 8.15
C GLU A 321 28.97 -4.24 9.43
N SER A 322 29.76 -4.68 10.42
CA SER A 322 29.22 -5.12 11.71
C SER A 322 28.56 -3.96 12.48
N TYR A 323 29.11 -2.75 12.39
CA TYR A 323 28.52 -1.55 13.00
C TYR A 323 27.27 -1.09 12.26
N LYS A 324 27.19 -1.29 10.94
CA LYS A 324 25.96 -1.03 10.18
C LYS A 324 24.81 -1.90 10.69
N LEU A 325 25.04 -3.21 10.83
CA LEU A 325 24.04 -4.12 11.39
C LEU A 325 23.67 -3.75 12.83
N GLU A 326 24.66 -3.43 13.66
CA GLU A 326 24.45 -3.03 15.05
C GLU A 326 23.58 -1.77 15.16
N LEU A 327 23.87 -0.74 14.36
CA LEU A 327 23.06 0.48 14.31
C LEU A 327 21.66 0.19 13.75
N ALA A 328 21.54 -0.64 12.71
CA ALA A 328 20.27 -1.03 12.11
C ALA A 328 19.36 -1.72 13.12
N LYS A 329 19.86 -2.66 13.94
CA LYS A 329 19.06 -3.28 15.01
C LYS A 329 18.68 -2.29 16.10
N PHE A 330 19.63 -1.45 16.51
CA PHE A 330 19.42 -0.44 17.55
C PHE A 330 18.36 0.59 17.17
N ALA A 331 18.33 1.00 15.91
CA ALA A 331 17.49 2.06 15.39
C ALA A 331 15.98 1.71 15.32
N TYR A 332 15.61 0.43 15.45
CA TYR A 332 14.24 -0.04 15.26
C TYR A 332 13.27 0.65 16.21
N ASP A 333 13.63 0.71 17.50
CA ASP A 333 12.80 1.29 18.55
C ASP A 333 12.68 2.83 18.45
N PHE A 334 13.42 3.46 17.54
CA PHE A 334 13.43 4.92 17.31
C PHE A 334 12.85 5.31 15.95
N THR A 335 12.23 4.35 15.24
CA THR A 335 11.75 4.55 13.88
C THR A 335 10.22 4.61 13.82
N THR A 336 9.67 5.54 13.05
CA THR A 336 8.22 5.77 13.01
C THR A 336 7.48 4.84 12.05
N ASN A 337 8.07 4.53 10.89
CA ASN A 337 7.49 3.65 9.87
C ASN A 337 8.15 2.26 9.88
N THR A 338 8.10 1.55 11.03
CA THR A 338 8.70 0.21 11.17
C THR A 338 8.12 -0.84 10.24
N GLY A 339 6.94 -0.63 9.67
CA GLY A 339 6.40 -1.48 8.60
C GLY A 339 7.29 -1.57 7.36
N ASP A 340 8.14 -0.57 7.14
CA ASP A 340 9.11 -0.52 6.03
C ASP A 340 10.52 -0.95 6.44
N TYR A 341 10.74 -1.39 7.68
CA TYR A 341 12.10 -1.52 8.24
C TYR A 341 12.97 -2.57 7.55
N TYR A 342 12.36 -3.54 6.88
CA TYR A 342 13.05 -4.52 6.04
C TYR A 342 13.93 -3.87 4.95
N GLN A 343 13.62 -2.65 4.53
CA GLN A 343 14.37 -1.89 3.52
C GLN A 343 15.79 -1.51 4.00
N LEU A 344 16.13 -1.67 5.28
CA LEU A 344 17.52 -1.51 5.76
C LEU A 344 18.44 -2.63 5.29
N SER A 345 17.91 -3.77 4.82
CA SER A 345 18.73 -4.83 4.23
C SER A 345 19.52 -4.34 3.00
N ASP A 346 18.98 -3.38 2.25
CA ASP A 346 19.63 -2.78 1.06
C ASP A 346 20.97 -2.09 1.37
N VAL A 347 21.17 -1.64 2.62
CA VAL A 347 22.37 -0.90 3.04
C VAL A 347 23.40 -1.77 3.75
N LEU A 348 23.11 -3.06 3.92
CA LEU A 348 24.02 -4.07 4.45
C LEU A 348 24.69 -4.80 3.28
N GLY A 349 26.02 -4.80 3.22
CA GLY A 349 26.77 -5.45 2.15
C GLY A 349 26.96 -6.96 2.35
N VAL A 350 26.73 -7.47 3.57
CA VAL A 350 26.98 -8.86 3.94
C VAL A 350 25.67 -9.65 4.02
N GLU A 351 25.54 -10.72 3.23
CA GLU A 351 24.33 -11.55 3.16
C GLU A 351 23.93 -12.17 4.51
N SER A 352 24.89 -12.59 5.34
CA SER A 352 24.58 -13.09 6.68
C SER A 352 24.00 -12.01 7.58
N TYR A 353 24.40 -10.74 7.43
CA TYR A 353 23.85 -9.63 8.21
C TYR A 353 22.46 -9.22 7.75
N LYS A 354 22.17 -9.33 6.44
CA LYS A 354 20.80 -9.18 5.94
C LYS A 354 19.88 -10.22 6.58
N ARG A 355 20.29 -11.49 6.60
CA ARG A 355 19.53 -12.57 7.24
C ARG A 355 19.34 -12.33 8.73
N GLU A 356 20.40 -11.93 9.43
CA GLU A 356 20.35 -11.64 10.87
C GLU A 356 19.46 -10.44 11.22
N LEU A 357 19.36 -9.45 10.32
CA LEU A 357 18.40 -8.36 10.44
C LEU A 357 16.96 -8.87 10.26
N MET A 358 16.71 -9.75 9.28
CA MET A 358 15.38 -10.33 9.07
C MET A 358 14.94 -11.19 10.25
N GLU A 359 15.82 -12.05 10.78
CA GLU A 359 15.55 -12.84 11.99
C GLU A 359 15.30 -11.97 13.24
N PHE A 360 15.93 -10.78 13.31
CA PHE A 360 15.64 -9.81 14.35
C PHE A 360 14.23 -9.21 14.18
N LEU A 361 13.81 -8.92 12.95
CA LEU A 361 12.48 -8.37 12.65
C LEU A 361 11.36 -9.37 12.90
N GLU A 362 11.57 -10.67 12.66
CA GLU A 362 10.60 -11.72 12.99
C GLU A 362 10.27 -11.81 14.50
N LYS A 363 11.15 -11.27 15.36
CA LYS A 363 10.99 -11.27 16.83
C LYS A 363 10.40 -9.96 17.38
N LYS A 364 10.17 -8.96 16.53
CA LYS A 364 9.62 -7.64 16.89
C LYS A 364 8.17 -7.55 16.47
#